data_AF-J9E8S9-F1
#
_entry.id   AF-J9E8S9-F1
#
_cell.length_a   1.000
_cell.length_b   1.000
_cell.length_c   1.000
_cell.angle_alpha   90.00
_cell.angle_beta   90.00
_cell.angle_gamma   90.00
#
_symmetry.space_group_name_H-M   'P 1'
#
loop_
_entity.id
_entity.type
_entity.pdbx_description
1 polymer ?
#
loop_
_entity_poly.entity_id
_entity_poly.type
_entity_poly.pdbx_seq_one_letter_code
_entity_poly.pdbx_strand_id
1 'polypeptide(L)'
;MAHNVTHIINCATGVENIFLGAIKYLTFDVLDLPWSNMEQHFDKCHEFMKGAVENGGNVLVHCNAGVSRSPTIVLSYIMRYNKMTLREALEHVNTIRK
;
A
#
# COMPACT_ATOMS: atom_id res chain seq x y z
N MET A 1 -1.06 19.00 7.00
CA MET A 1 -0.33 18.16 6.04
C MET A 1 -1.23 17.95 4.85
N ALA A 2 -0.77 18.21 3.62
CA ALA A 2 -1.60 17.94 2.44
C ALA A 2 -2.02 16.46 2.47
N HIS A 3 -3.31 16.18 2.21
CA HIS A 3 -3.91 14.83 2.16
C HIS A 3 -4.17 14.09 3.49
N ASN A 4 -4.00 14.71 4.67
CA ASN A 4 -4.36 14.12 5.98
C ASN A 4 -3.89 12.67 6.19
N VAL A 5 -2.67 12.34 5.73
CA VAL A 5 -2.08 11.00 5.92
C VAL A 5 -1.92 10.72 7.41
N THR A 6 -2.38 9.55 7.85
CA THR A 6 -2.31 9.09 9.26
C THR A 6 -1.54 7.78 9.40
N HIS A 7 -1.50 7.00 8.32
CA HIS A 7 -0.87 5.69 8.25
C HIS A 7 0.00 5.60 6.99
N ILE A 8 1.14 4.94 7.10
CA ILE A 8 2.01 4.63 5.97
C ILE A 8 2.30 3.12 5.91
N ILE A 9 2.12 2.52 4.74
CA ILE A 9 2.76 1.25 4.38
C ILE A 9 4.04 1.57 3.61
N ASN A 10 5.18 1.25 4.22
CA ASN A 10 6.50 1.36 3.60
C ASN A 10 6.96 -0.04 3.14
N CYS A 11 6.89 -0.27 1.84
CA CYS A 11 7.41 -1.49 1.19
C CYS A 11 8.65 -1.21 0.33
N ALA A 12 9.38 -0.14 0.67
CA ALA A 12 10.61 0.25 0.00
C ALA A 12 11.82 -0.35 0.72
N THR A 13 12.77 -0.85 -0.06
CA THR A 13 14.03 -1.39 0.49
C THR A 13 15.00 -0.25 0.76
N GLY A 14 15.57 -0.22 1.96
CA GLY A 14 16.59 0.76 2.35
C GLY A 14 16.05 2.19 2.54
N VAL A 15 14.75 2.36 2.79
CA VAL A 15 14.13 3.67 3.03
C VAL A 15 13.59 3.72 4.46
N GLU A 16 14.07 4.67 5.24
CA GLU A 16 13.68 4.85 6.65
C GLU A 16 12.34 5.57 6.83
N ASN A 17 11.71 5.33 7.98
CA ASN A 17 10.50 6.02 8.40
C ASN A 17 10.86 7.32 9.12
N ILE A 18 10.50 8.47 8.54
CA ILE A 18 10.94 9.79 9.05
C ILE A 18 9.88 10.54 9.89
N PHE A 19 8.60 10.16 9.83
CA PHE A 19 7.51 10.84 10.54
C PHE A 19 7.09 10.10 11.82
N LEU A 20 8.08 9.65 12.60
CA LEU A 20 7.86 8.88 13.83
C LEU A 20 7.02 9.69 14.84
N GLY A 21 6.08 9.02 15.50
CA GLY A 21 5.17 9.64 16.50
C GLY A 21 3.98 10.41 15.91
N ALA A 22 4.07 10.87 14.66
CA ALA A 22 2.95 11.51 13.96
C ALA A 22 2.17 10.54 13.05
N ILE A 23 2.87 9.55 12.49
CA ILE A 23 2.31 8.56 11.56
C ILE A 23 2.49 7.15 12.11
N LYS A 24 1.46 6.32 11.93
CA LYS A 24 1.55 4.88 12.18
C LYS A 24 2.13 4.18 10.95
N TYR A 25 3.11 3.30 11.16
CA TYR A 25 3.80 2.62 10.06
C TYR A 25 3.54 1.12 10.09
N LEU A 26 3.37 0.54 8.91
CA LEU A 26 3.63 -0.87 8.63
C LEU A 26 4.79 -0.93 7.64
N THR A 27 5.89 -1.59 8.01
CA THR A 27 7.11 -1.64 7.20
C THR A 27 7.50 -3.08 6.95
N PHE A 28 7.89 -3.38 5.70
CA PHE A 28 8.52 -4.63 5.34
C PHE A 28 9.42 -4.43 4.12
N ASP A 29 10.58 -5.07 4.14
CA ASP A 29 11.51 -5.04 3.02
C ASP A 29 11.15 -6.12 2.01
N VAL A 30 10.92 -5.70 0.77
CA VAL A 30 10.74 -6.61 -0.36
C VAL A 30 11.39 -6.04 -1.61
N LEU A 31 12.23 -6.84 -2.25
CA LEU A 31 12.92 -6.46 -3.48
C LEU A 31 11.93 -6.45 -4.66
N ASP A 32 12.17 -5.58 -5.64
CA ASP A 32 11.36 -5.49 -6.85
C ASP A 32 11.82 -6.51 -7.89
N LEU A 33 11.59 -7.79 -7.60
CA LEU A 33 12.07 -8.92 -8.40
C LEU A 33 10.90 -9.85 -8.72
N PRO A 34 10.87 -10.49 -9.90
CA PRO A 34 9.79 -11.40 -10.29
C PRO A 34 9.57 -12.58 -9.33
N TRP A 35 10.60 -12.97 -8.57
CA TRP A 35 10.56 -14.06 -7.60
C TRP A 35 10.28 -13.60 -6.16
N SER A 36 10.11 -12.30 -5.93
CA SER A 36 9.72 -11.78 -4.61
C SER A 36 8.28 -12.17 -4.30
N ASN A 37 8.05 -12.86 -3.19
CA ASN A 37 6.71 -13.20 -2.74
C ASN A 37 6.05 -11.97 -2.08
N MET A 38 5.21 -11.26 -2.84
CA MET A 38 4.40 -10.14 -2.33
C MET A 38 3.16 -10.60 -1.54
N GLU A 39 2.61 -11.76 -1.89
CA GLU A 39 1.34 -12.27 -1.36
C GLU A 39 1.41 -12.52 0.15
N GLN A 40 2.58 -12.94 0.66
CA GLN A 40 2.80 -13.14 2.10
C GLN A 40 2.55 -11.87 2.96
N HIS A 41 2.53 -10.69 2.34
CA HIS A 41 2.30 -9.41 3.02
C HIS A 41 0.85 -8.92 2.92
N PHE A 42 0.01 -9.53 2.07
CA PHE A 42 -1.31 -9.02 1.75
C PHE A 42 -2.22 -8.94 2.98
N ASP A 43 -2.35 -10.01 3.75
CA ASP A 43 -3.25 -10.03 4.92
C ASP A 43 -2.90 -8.93 5.93
N LYS A 44 -1.61 -8.77 6.25
CA LYS A 44 -1.14 -7.71 7.17
C LYS A 44 -1.39 -6.31 6.61
N CYS A 45 -1.16 -6.10 5.31
CA CYS A 45 -1.43 -4.82 4.67
C CYS A 45 -2.93 -4.52 4.65
N HIS A 46 -3.75 -5.53 4.38
CA HIS A 46 -5.19 -5.42 4.31
C HIS A 46 -5.79 -5.06 5.67
N GLU A 47 -5.38 -5.74 6.72
CA GLU A 47 -5.80 -5.43 8.10
C GLU A 47 -5.40 -4.00 8.49
N PHE A 48 -4.15 -3.61 8.21
CA PHE A 48 -3.65 -2.27 8.51
C PHE A 48 -4.40 -1.17 7.75
N MET A 49 -4.64 -1.38 6.44
CA MET A 49 -5.39 -0.42 5.60
C MET A 49 -6.84 -0.33 6.04
N LYS A 50 -7.50 -1.46 6.22
CA LYS A 50 -8.91 -1.52 6.59
C LYS A 50 -9.13 -0.86 7.95
N GLY A 51 -8.33 -1.20 8.95
CA GLY A 51 -8.41 -0.59 10.28
C GLY A 51 -8.20 0.93 10.24
N ALA A 52 -7.25 1.42 9.42
CA ALA A 52 -7.05 2.85 9.25
C ALA A 52 -8.27 3.54 8.61
N VAL A 53 -8.79 2.99 7.51
CA VAL A 53 -9.91 3.56 6.76
C VAL A 53 -11.21 3.56 7.59
N GLU A 54 -11.51 2.47 8.30
CA GLU A 54 -12.70 2.35 9.16
C GLU A 54 -12.68 3.35 10.33
N ASN A 55 -11.50 3.78 10.76
CA ASN A 55 -11.32 4.82 11.78
C ASN A 55 -11.20 6.24 11.21
N GLY A 56 -11.52 6.44 9.93
CA GLY A 56 -11.47 7.75 9.26
C GLY A 56 -10.06 8.27 8.95
N GLY A 57 -9.06 7.39 8.96
CA GLY A 57 -7.68 7.72 8.62
C GLY A 57 -7.36 7.50 7.14
N ASN A 58 -6.39 8.27 6.62
CA ASN A 58 -5.85 8.08 5.27
C ASN A 58 -4.53 7.31 5.29
N VAL A 59 -4.39 6.35 4.38
CA VAL A 59 -3.21 5.49 4.24
C VAL A 59 -2.43 5.85 2.98
N LEU A 60 -1.13 6.09 3.14
CA LEU A 60 -0.19 6.18 2.02
C LEU A 60 0.56 4.86 1.88
N VAL A 61 0.54 4.27 0.68
CA VAL A 61 1.33 3.08 0.36
C VAL A 61 2.45 3.48 -0.60
N HIS A 62 3.71 3.25 -0.23
CA HIS A 62 4.84 3.58 -1.09
C HIS A 62 5.90 2.47 -1.13
N CYS A 63 6.62 2.41 -2.26
CA CYS A 63 7.88 1.69 -2.41
C CYS A 63 8.97 2.68 -2.85
N ASN A 64 10.06 2.23 -3.46
CA ASN A 64 11.12 3.15 -3.91
C ASN A 64 10.67 4.05 -5.09
N ALA A 65 10.03 3.47 -6.11
CA ALA A 65 9.61 4.20 -7.34
C ALA A 65 8.09 4.40 -7.46
N GLY A 66 7.30 3.69 -6.65
CA GLY A 66 5.85 3.69 -6.75
C GLY A 66 5.30 3.04 -8.02
N VAL A 67 6.00 2.08 -8.63
CA VAL A 67 5.62 1.50 -9.94
C VAL A 67 5.12 0.06 -9.84
N SER A 68 5.77 -0.77 -9.03
CA SER A 68 5.48 -2.21 -8.95
C SER A 68 4.90 -2.58 -7.59
N ARG A 69 5.75 -2.66 -6.55
CA ARG A 69 5.38 -3.14 -5.21
C ARG A 69 4.20 -2.40 -4.57
N SER A 70 4.21 -1.07 -4.51
CA SER A 70 3.12 -0.33 -3.85
C SER A 70 1.79 -0.39 -4.61
N PRO A 71 1.74 -0.24 -5.96
CA PRO A 71 0.53 -0.56 -6.70
C PRO A 71 0.03 -2.00 -6.49
N THR A 72 0.91 -3.00 -6.44
CA THR A 72 0.50 -4.40 -6.16
C THR A 72 -0.24 -4.53 -4.83
N ILE A 73 0.25 -3.89 -3.76
CA ILE A 73 -0.45 -3.87 -2.47
C ILE A 73 -1.83 -3.20 -2.59
N VAL A 74 -1.91 -2.04 -3.25
CA VAL A 74 -3.19 -1.33 -3.44
C VAL A 74 -4.18 -2.16 -4.27
N LEU A 75 -3.73 -2.76 -5.37
CA LEU A 75 -4.54 -3.63 -6.21
C LEU A 75 -5.11 -4.81 -5.43
N SER A 76 -4.26 -5.50 -4.66
CA SER A 76 -4.69 -6.64 -3.83
C SER A 76 -5.78 -6.23 -2.82
N TYR A 77 -5.68 -5.03 -2.25
CA TYR A 77 -6.65 -4.50 -1.30
C TYR A 77 -8.00 -4.19 -1.95
N ILE A 78 -8.02 -3.44 -3.06
CA ILE A 78 -9.27 -3.07 -3.72
C ILE A 78 -9.95 -4.28 -4.37
N MET A 79 -9.18 -5.26 -4.86
CA MET A 79 -9.73 -6.53 -5.31
C MET A 79 -10.44 -7.25 -4.15
N ARG A 80 -9.81 -7.30 -2.97
CA ARG A 80 -10.36 -7.96 -1.78
C ARG A 80 -11.61 -7.29 -1.23
N TYR A 81 -11.63 -5.96 -1.11
CA TYR A 81 -12.68 -5.24 -0.38
C TYR A 81 -13.70 -4.53 -1.26
N ASN A 82 -13.36 -4.19 -2.52
CA ASN A 82 -14.27 -3.54 -3.47
C ASN A 82 -14.86 -4.54 -4.48
N LYS A 83 -14.55 -5.84 -4.34
CA LYS A 83 -15.01 -6.93 -5.22
C LYS A 83 -14.66 -6.68 -6.70
N MET A 84 -13.56 -5.99 -6.96
CA MET A 84 -13.05 -5.76 -8.30
C MET A 84 -12.27 -6.98 -8.79
N THR A 85 -12.47 -7.35 -10.06
CA THR A 85 -11.53 -8.21 -10.77
C THR A 85 -10.17 -7.52 -10.91
N LEU A 86 -9.11 -8.28 -11.17
CA LEU A 86 -7.78 -7.72 -11.43
C LEU A 86 -7.81 -6.67 -12.55
N ARG A 87 -8.58 -6.92 -13.62
CA ARG A 87 -8.71 -5.99 -14.75
C ARG A 87 -9.33 -4.66 -14.32
N GLU A 88 -10.46 -4.70 -13.61
CA GLU A 88 -11.12 -3.49 -13.10
C GLU A 88 -10.24 -2.72 -12.11
N ALA A 89 -9.54 -3.44 -11.22
CA ALA A 89 -8.61 -2.84 -10.27
C ALA A 89 -7.45 -2.13 -10.99
N LEU A 90 -6.85 -2.77 -12.00
CA LEU A 90 -5.78 -2.19 -12.81
C LEU A 90 -6.26 -0.97 -13.59
N GLU A 91 -7.40 -1.08 -14.28
CA GLU A 91 -8.01 0.03 -15.01
C GLU A 91 -8.24 1.21 -14.05
N HIS A 92 -8.81 0.97 -12.86
CA HIS A 92 -9.06 1.99 -11.86
C HIS A 92 -7.76 2.67 -11.38
N VAL A 93 -6.76 1.90 -10.95
CA VAL A 93 -5.48 2.46 -10.47
C VAL A 93 -4.77 3.25 -11.56
N ASN A 94 -4.80 2.79 -12.81
CA ASN A 94 -4.18 3.48 -13.95
C ASN A 94 -4.84 4.82 -14.28
N THR A 95 -6.11 5.06 -13.90
CA THR A 95 -6.72 6.39 -14.04
C THR A 95 -6.15 7.40 -13.04
N ILE A 96 -5.66 6.93 -11.89
CA ILE A 96 -5.14 7.75 -10.80
C ILE A 96 -3.62 7.95 -10.95
N ARG A 97 -2.91 6.90 -11.38
CA ARG A 97 -1.46 6.88 -11.55
C ARG A 97 -1.10 6.10 -12.83
N LYS A 98 -0.68 6.84 -13.86
CA LYS A 98 -0.21 6.29 -15.14
C LYS A 98 1.24 5.82 -15.05
#